data_AF-A0A7X7JYQ6-F1
#
_entry.id   AF-A0A7X7JYQ6-F1
#
_cell.length_a   1.000
_cell.length_b   1.000
_cell.length_c   1.000
_cell.angle_alpha   90.00
_cell.angle_beta   90.00
_cell.angle_gamma   90.00
#
_symmetry.space_group_name_H-M   'P 1'
#
loop_
_entity.id
_entity.type
_entity.pdbx_description
1 polymer ?
#
loop_
_entity_poly.entity_id
_entity_poly.type
_entity_poly.pdbx_seq_one_letter_code
_entity_poly.pdbx_strand_id
1 'polypeptide(L)'
;MIKRIHLWLAGLLVVQIVVGVLVFWPRRTAAGNGQPLLPDLSAETVTELTVEDTAGTSVRLAQVDGAWVLPDVGDYPANITTVDNALKLLADLTTGRVV
;
A
#
# COMPACT_ATOMS: atom_id res chain seq x y z
N MET A 1 34.49 19.24 -44.81
CA MET A 1 33.40 18.93 -45.77
C MET A 1 32.64 17.73 -45.24
N ILE A 2 31.54 17.97 -44.52
CA ILE A 2 30.73 16.89 -43.93
C ILE A 2 30.14 16.09 -45.10
N LYS A 3 30.65 14.88 -45.33
CA LYS A 3 30.17 14.01 -46.41
C LYS A 3 28.74 13.60 -46.11
N ARG A 4 27.89 13.57 -47.13
CA ARG A 4 26.45 13.22 -47.06
C ARG A 4 26.20 11.93 -46.25
N ILE A 5 27.16 11.00 -46.25
CA ILE A 5 27.13 9.77 -45.46
C ILE A 5 27.07 10.01 -43.94
N HIS A 6 27.82 10.99 -43.43
CA HIS A 6 27.83 11.33 -42.00
C HIS A 6 26.52 12.00 -41.58
N LEU A 7 25.87 12.71 -42.50
CA LEU A 7 24.56 13.31 -42.27
C LEU A 7 23.47 12.23 -42.14
N TRP A 8 23.52 11.20 -42.98
CA TRP A 8 22.62 10.05 -42.90
C TRP A 8 22.83 9.24 -41.61
N LEU A 9 24.09 8.99 -41.25
CA LEU A 9 24.44 8.28 -40.01
C LEU A 9 24.01 9.07 -38.76
N ALA A 10 24.16 10.40 -38.78
CA ALA A 10 23.70 11.25 -37.69
C ALA A 10 22.17 11.22 -37.55
N GLY A 11 21.44 11.27 -38.67
CA GLY A 11 19.98 11.12 -38.67
C GLY A 11 19.55 9.76 -38.10
N LEU A 12 20.20 8.68 -38.54
CA LEU A 12 19.93 7.33 -38.04
C LEU A 12 20.20 7.22 -36.53
N LEU A 13 21.30 7.81 -36.05
CA LEU A 13 21.65 7.83 -34.63
C LEU A 13 20.58 8.53 -33.78
N VAL A 14 20.04 9.66 -34.24
CA VAL A 14 18.96 10.36 -33.54
C VAL A 14 17.71 9.50 -33.46
N VAL A 15 17.33 8.83 -34.55
CA VAL A 15 16.18 7.90 -34.57
C VAL A 15 16.40 6.76 -33.57
N GLN A 16 17.61 6.18 -33.52
CA GLN A 16 17.93 5.11 -32.59
C GLN A 16 17.81 5.55 -31.13
N ILE A 17 18.28 6.75 -30.80
CA ILE A 17 18.14 7.32 -29.45
C ILE A 17 16.66 7.52 -29.10
N VAL A 18 15.86 8.08 -30.01
CA VAL A 18 14.43 8.29 -29.79
C VAL A 18 13.70 6.98 -29.55
N VAL A 19 13.97 5.95 -30.37
CA VAL A 19 13.39 4.61 -30.18
C VAL A 19 13.85 4.02 -28.85
N GLY A 20 15.13 4.15 -28.50
CA GLY A 20 15.64 3.68 -27.21
C GLY A 20 14.93 4.34 -26.03
N VAL A 21 14.78 5.66 -26.05
CA VAL A 21 14.06 6.39 -25.00
C VAL A 21 12.59 5.97 -24.93
N LEU A 22 11.91 5.76 -26.06
CA LEU A 22 10.50 5.34 -26.06
C LEU A 22 10.30 3.89 -25.61
N VAL A 23 11.17 2.97 -26.04
CA VAL A 23 11.07 1.53 -25.71
C VAL A 23 11.52 1.25 -24.29
N PHE A 24 12.63 1.87 -23.87
CA PHE A 24 13.21 1.70 -22.54
C PHE A 24 12.78 2.80 -21.57
N TRP A 25 11.80 3.65 -21.93
CA TRP A 25 11.22 4.56 -20.95
C TRP A 25 10.74 3.72 -19.78
N PRO A 26 11.16 4.02 -18.54
CA PRO A 26 10.68 3.30 -17.37
C PRO A 26 9.18 3.49 -17.31
N ARG A 27 8.44 2.49 -17.79
CA ARG A 27 7.08 2.30 -17.32
C ARG A 27 7.28 2.00 -15.85
N ARG A 28 6.89 2.95 -15.01
CA ARG A 28 6.63 2.62 -13.61
C ARG A 28 5.64 1.46 -13.71
N THR A 29 6.12 0.24 -13.57
CA THR A 29 5.27 -0.85 -13.13
C THR A 29 4.66 -0.26 -11.89
N ALA A 30 3.37 0.06 -11.92
CA ALA A 30 2.63 0.13 -10.69
C ALA A 30 3.05 -1.16 -9.98
N ALA A 31 3.82 -1.04 -8.90
CA ALA A 31 4.15 -2.18 -8.06
C ALA A 31 2.81 -2.88 -7.89
N GLY A 32 2.65 -4.05 -8.53
CA GLY A 32 1.34 -4.49 -9.03
C GLY A 32 0.33 -4.22 -7.95
N ASN A 33 -0.63 -3.31 -8.21
CA ASN A 33 -1.55 -2.78 -7.21
C ASN A 33 -2.12 -4.00 -6.49
N GLY A 34 -1.49 -4.38 -5.38
CA GLY A 34 -1.77 -5.65 -4.76
C GLY A 34 -3.20 -5.50 -4.32
N GLN A 35 -4.08 -6.42 -4.71
CA GLN A 35 -5.43 -6.34 -4.22
C GLN A 35 -5.36 -6.24 -2.69
N PRO A 36 -6.20 -5.38 -2.07
CA PRO A 36 -6.26 -5.32 -0.62
C PRO A 36 -6.32 -6.74 -0.07
N LEU A 37 -5.46 -7.03 0.90
CA LEU A 37 -5.42 -8.35 1.54
C LEU A 37 -6.78 -8.67 2.17
N LEU A 38 -7.47 -7.63 2.63
CA LEU A 38 -8.78 -7.68 3.25
C LEU A 38 -9.71 -6.72 2.47
N PRO A 39 -10.27 -7.14 1.32
CA PRO A 39 -11.01 -6.24 0.41
C PRO A 39 -12.30 -5.68 1.03
N ASP A 40 -12.89 -6.39 1.98
CA ASP A 40 -14.11 -5.98 2.66
C ASP A 40 -13.85 -5.25 3.99
N LEU A 41 -12.58 -5.08 4.39
CA LEU A 41 -12.24 -4.38 5.64
C LEU A 41 -12.27 -2.87 5.41
N SER A 42 -13.31 -2.22 5.94
CA SER A 42 -13.35 -0.77 6.12
C SER A 42 -13.14 -0.41 7.58
N ALA A 43 -12.15 0.42 7.89
CA ALA A 43 -11.87 0.88 9.25
C ALA A 43 -13.10 1.52 9.94
N GLU A 44 -13.99 2.13 9.16
CA GLU A 44 -15.22 2.77 9.65
C GLU A 44 -16.29 1.76 10.09
N THR A 45 -16.21 0.52 9.62
CA THR A 45 -17.19 -0.54 9.90
C THR A 45 -16.77 -1.47 11.03
N VAL A 46 -15.54 -1.33 11.53
CA VAL A 46 -15.01 -2.21 12.58
C VAL A 46 -15.54 -1.77 13.94
N THR A 47 -16.32 -2.63 14.58
CA THR A 47 -16.90 -2.38 15.92
C THR A 47 -16.10 -3.03 17.04
N GLU A 48 -15.22 -3.97 16.72
CA GLU A 48 -14.42 -4.74 17.69
C GLU A 48 -13.05 -5.09 17.11
N LEU A 49 -12.00 -4.96 17.92
CA LEU A 49 -10.64 -5.35 17.61
C LEU A 49 -10.09 -6.19 18.75
N THR A 50 -9.73 -7.45 18.46
CA THR A 50 -9.09 -8.35 19.43
C THR A 50 -7.67 -8.66 18.98
N VAL A 51 -6.71 -8.44 19.88
CA VAL A 51 -5.30 -8.80 19.71
C VAL A 51 -5.01 -9.98 20.61
N GLU A 52 -4.66 -11.12 20.03
CA GLU A 52 -4.34 -12.36 20.75
C GLU A 52 -2.88 -12.75 20.49
N ASP A 53 -2.19 -13.16 21.55
CA ASP A 53 -0.86 -13.77 21.47
C ASP A 53 -0.94 -15.30 21.49
N THR A 54 0.10 -15.94 20.97
CA THR A 54 0.37 -17.39 20.99
C THR A 54 0.30 -18.03 22.38
N ALA A 55 0.49 -17.26 23.45
CA ALA A 55 0.33 -17.70 24.84
C ALA A 55 -1.13 -17.70 25.34
N GLY A 56 -2.10 -17.32 24.50
CA GLY A 56 -3.52 -17.24 24.85
C GLY A 56 -3.91 -15.98 25.62
N THR A 57 -3.02 -14.98 25.66
CA THR A 57 -3.36 -13.66 26.23
C THR A 57 -4.04 -12.84 25.13
N SER A 58 -5.25 -12.36 25.40
CA SER A 58 -6.01 -11.51 24.48
C SER A 58 -6.33 -10.16 25.10
N VAL A 59 -6.26 -9.11 24.29
CA VAL A 59 -6.78 -7.78 24.62
C VAL A 59 -7.88 -7.46 23.61
N ARG A 60 -9.06 -7.14 24.12
CA ARG A 60 -10.22 -6.77 23.32
C ARG A 60 -10.49 -5.28 23.44
N LEU A 61 -10.76 -4.65 22.31
CA LEU A 61 -11.24 -3.29 22.18
C LEU A 61 -12.60 -3.31 21.50
N ALA A 62 -13.54 -2.53 22.00
CA ALA A 62 -14.87 -2.39 21.43
C ALA A 62 -15.23 -0.91 21.24
N GLN A 63 -15.99 -0.62 20.19
CA GLN A 63 -16.56 0.70 19.98
C GLN A 63 -17.91 0.78 20.73
N VAL A 64 -17.96 1.63 21.75
CA VAL A 64 -19.17 1.88 22.57
C VAL A 64 -19.43 3.38 22.57
N ASP A 65 -20.63 3.80 22.18
CA ASP A 65 -21.04 5.21 22.11
C ASP A 65 -20.07 6.13 21.33
N GLY A 66 -19.44 5.58 20.28
CA GLY A 66 -18.48 6.31 19.45
C GLY A 66 -17.08 6.44 20.04
N ALA A 67 -16.80 5.80 21.18
CA ALA A 67 -15.48 5.73 21.80
C ALA A 67 -14.95 4.30 21.79
N TRP A 68 -13.63 4.15 21.62
CA TRP A 68 -12.96 2.87 21.80
C TRP A 68 -12.68 2.63 23.28
N VAL A 69 -13.10 1.47 23.78
CA VAL A 69 -12.92 1.06 25.18
C VAL A 69 -12.38 -0.36 25.28
N LEU A 70 -11.76 -0.71 26.40
CA LEU A 70 -11.44 -2.08 26.76
C LEU A 70 -12.56 -2.63 27.67
N PRO A 71 -13.53 -3.40 27.13
CA PRO A 71 -14.68 -3.86 27.90
C PRO A 71 -14.28 -4.78 29.08
N ASP A 72 -13.17 -5.50 28.96
CA ASP A 72 -12.73 -6.48 29.95
C ASP A 72 -12.07 -5.85 31.20
N VAL A 73 -11.80 -4.55 31.17
CA VAL A 73 -11.23 -3.80 32.31
C VAL A 73 -12.11 -2.61 32.72
N GLY A 74 -13.43 -2.76 32.57
CA GLY A 74 -14.41 -1.76 33.00
C GLY A 74 -14.49 -0.57 32.05
N ASP A 75 -14.53 -0.86 30.75
CA ASP A 75 -14.64 0.13 29.67
C ASP A 75 -13.54 1.20 29.71
N TYR A 76 -12.31 0.79 30.05
CA TYR A 76 -11.18 1.71 30.12
C TYR A 76 -10.95 2.36 28.74
N PRO A 77 -10.86 3.70 28.64
CA PRO A 77 -10.78 4.39 27.36
C PRO A 77 -9.48 4.05 26.62
N ALA A 78 -9.62 3.65 25.37
CA ALA A 78 -8.49 3.42 24.47
C ALA A 78 -8.16 4.68 23.67
N ASN A 79 -6.91 4.76 23.21
CA ASN A 79 -6.49 5.86 22.35
C ASN A 79 -7.04 5.67 20.93
N ILE A 80 -8.09 6.43 20.59
CA ILE A 80 -8.76 6.37 19.28
C ILE A 80 -7.80 6.53 18.11
N THR A 81 -6.85 7.48 18.18
CA THR A 81 -5.87 7.69 17.11
C THR A 81 -5.00 6.47 16.88
N THR A 82 -4.68 5.72 17.94
CA THR A 82 -3.89 4.48 17.83
C THR A 82 -4.70 3.37 17.18
N VAL A 83 -5.97 3.22 17.57
CA VAL A 83 -6.87 2.21 16.99
C VAL A 83 -7.14 2.50 15.52
N ASP A 84 -7.49 3.74 15.17
CA ASP A 84 -7.75 4.15 13.78
C ASP A 84 -6.52 3.96 12.89
N ASN A 85 -5.34 4.30 13.39
CA ASN A 85 -4.08 4.06 12.68
C ASN A 85 -3.83 2.55 12.45
N ALA A 86 -4.10 1.71 13.44
CA ALA A 86 -3.96 0.26 13.30
C ALA A 86 -4.95 -0.31 12.26
N LEU A 87 -6.22 0.09 12.32
CA LEU A 87 -7.25 -0.33 11.36
C LEU A 87 -6.92 0.14 9.93
N LYS A 88 -6.42 1.38 9.80
CA LYS A 88 -5.96 1.90 8.52
C LYS A 88 -4.80 1.09 7.95
N LEU A 89 -3.80 0.76 8.77
CA LEU A 89 -2.67 -0.07 8.35
C LEU A 89 -3.13 -1.46 7.89
N LEU A 90 -4.11 -2.05 8.57
CA LEU A 90 -4.71 -3.34 8.20
C LEU A 90 -5.48 -3.27 6.87
N ALA A 91 -6.27 -2.21 6.67
CA ALA A 91 -7.02 -2.00 5.43
C ALA A 91 -6.09 -1.70 4.23
N ASP A 92 -4.99 -1.01 4.48
CA ASP A 92 -3.97 -0.69 3.46
C ASP A 92 -3.03 -1.88 3.17
N LEU A 93 -3.16 -3.04 3.84
CA LEU A 93 -2.38 -4.24 3.52
C LEU A 93 -2.71 -4.73 2.11
N THR A 94 -1.69 -5.03 1.32
CA THR A 94 -1.85 -5.54 -0.05
C THR A 94 -1.14 -6.87 -0.23
N THR A 95 -1.67 -7.70 -1.14
CA THR A 95 -1.10 -9.01 -1.52
C THR A 95 0.20 -8.94 -2.33
N GLY A 96 0.76 -7.75 -2.56
CA GLY A 96 1.88 -7.49 -3.48
C GLY A 96 3.26 -8.02 -3.07
N ARG A 97 3.34 -9.00 -2.15
CA ARG A 97 4.61 -9.64 -1.81
C ARG A 97 4.99 -10.61 -2.91
N VAL A 98 5.85 -10.16 -3.82
CA VAL A 98 6.64 -11.02 -4.69
C VAL A 98 7.66 -11.74 -3.79
N VAL A 99 7.50 -13.05 -3.59
CA VAL A 99 8.58 -13.93 -3.11
C VAL A 99 9.26 -14.59 -4.29
#